data_AF-A0A7V1CY12-F1
#
_entry.id   AF-A0A7V1CY12-F1
#
_cell.length_a   1.000
_cell.length_b   1.000
_cell.length_c   1.000
_cell.angle_alpha   90.00
_cell.angle_beta   90.00
_cell.angle_gamma   90.00
#
_symmetry.space_group_name_H-M   'P 1'
#
loop_
_entity.id
_entity.type
_entity.pdbx_description
1 polymer ?
#
loop_
_entity_poly.entity_id
_entity_poly.type
_entity_poly.pdbx_seq_one_letter_code
_entity_poly.pdbx_strand_id
1 'polypeptide(L)'
;MKWLLFWFVSFAGFANTTIEPLSFQDDALAQCIKETAAEKQWHTIEQFTDLKCHGMAIKHAQELAQFVNLQSLSLYNNQLTDLDLTSLSKLTLLNLANNQLTQLQIHSLAKLEKLYLFKNNLTTLDMTGLSALHTVRMMQNKLTKLDISPLTQLKMGYFFDNQLTDLQITGLNELEFLDVRQNPMSDELYDFYDQQAGVVISHDGNADDWK
;
A
#
# COMPACT_ATOMS: atom_id res chain seq x y z
N MET A 1 47.93 -23.11 -30.31
CA MET A 1 47.34 -23.92 -29.22
C MET A 1 46.70 -22.97 -28.23
N LYS A 2 45.36 -23.04 -28.13
CA LYS A 2 44.51 -22.35 -27.14
C LYS A 2 44.86 -22.83 -25.75
N TRP A 3 44.91 -21.93 -24.76
CA TRP A 3 44.22 -22.11 -23.47
C TRP A 3 43.70 -20.75 -23.01
N LEU A 4 42.39 -20.56 -23.13
CA LEU A 4 41.62 -19.50 -22.50
C LEU A 4 41.47 -19.85 -21.02
N LEU A 5 42.03 -19.04 -20.12
CA LEU A 5 41.67 -19.07 -18.70
C LEU A 5 40.30 -18.40 -18.56
N PHE A 6 39.26 -19.22 -18.49
CA PHE A 6 37.95 -18.80 -18.01
C PHE A 6 38.09 -18.41 -16.55
N TRP A 7 38.00 -17.11 -16.27
CA TRP A 7 37.58 -16.67 -14.94
C TRP A 7 36.13 -17.06 -14.79
N PHE A 8 35.86 -18.04 -13.94
CA PHE A 8 34.54 -18.19 -13.37
C PHE A 8 34.21 -16.88 -12.66
N VAL A 9 33.21 -16.14 -13.17
CA VAL A 9 32.45 -15.22 -12.34
C VAL A 9 31.75 -16.10 -11.31
N SER A 10 32.36 -16.24 -10.14
CA SER A 10 31.64 -16.69 -8.96
C SER A 10 30.49 -15.71 -8.78
N PHE A 11 29.26 -16.20 -8.95
CA PHE A 11 28.12 -15.58 -8.31
C PHE A 11 28.50 -15.49 -6.83
N ALA A 12 28.77 -14.28 -6.35
CA ALA A 12 28.79 -14.02 -4.94
C ALA A 12 27.39 -14.41 -4.44
N GLY A 13 27.32 -15.52 -3.69
CA GLY A 13 26.15 -15.79 -2.88
C GLY A 13 25.92 -14.57 -2.03
N PHE A 14 24.69 -14.03 -2.05
CA PHE A 14 24.31 -12.99 -1.10
C PHE A 14 24.67 -13.52 0.28
N ALA A 15 25.64 -12.88 0.93
CA ALA A 15 25.91 -13.16 2.32
C ALA A 15 24.61 -12.86 3.07
N ASN A 16 24.03 -13.85 3.75
CA ASN A 16 22.82 -13.64 4.53
C ASN A 16 23.10 -12.55 5.58
N THR A 17 22.36 -11.45 5.51
CA THR A 17 22.54 -10.32 6.44
C THR A 17 21.85 -10.66 7.75
N THR A 18 22.63 -10.84 8.82
CA THR A 18 22.08 -11.08 10.15
C THR A 18 21.31 -9.87 10.65
N ILE A 19 20.36 -10.09 11.56
CA ILE A 19 19.49 -9.01 12.07
C ILE A 19 20.26 -8.06 13.00
N GLU A 20 21.23 -8.58 13.78
CA GLU A 20 21.91 -7.82 14.83
C GLU A 20 22.88 -6.70 14.41
N PRO A 21 23.56 -6.71 13.24
CA PRO A 21 24.32 -5.54 12.80
C PRO A 21 23.44 -4.36 12.34
N LEU A 22 22.12 -4.52 12.24
CA LEU A 22 21.23 -3.45 11.78
C LEU A 22 20.98 -2.44 12.90
N SER A 23 21.33 -1.19 12.63
CA SER A 23 20.92 -0.04 13.43
C SER A 23 19.56 0.43 12.95
N PHE A 24 18.65 0.66 13.89
CA PHE A 24 17.33 1.22 13.65
C PHE A 24 17.23 2.57 14.36
N GLN A 25 16.67 3.56 13.69
CA GLN A 25 16.37 4.86 14.29
C GLN A 25 15.24 4.77 15.33
N ASP A 26 14.29 3.86 15.13
CA ASP A 26 13.12 3.67 15.99
C ASP A 26 13.25 2.38 16.82
N ASP A 27 13.36 2.54 18.14
CA ASP A 27 13.48 1.42 19.08
C ASP A 27 12.26 0.50 19.06
N ALA A 28 11.05 1.04 18.81
CA ALA A 28 9.84 0.24 18.78
C ALA A 28 9.78 -0.64 17.53
N LEU A 29 10.25 -0.13 16.38
CA LEU A 29 10.45 -0.94 15.18
C LEU A 29 11.51 -2.02 15.41
N ALA A 30 12.66 -1.65 15.99
CA ALA A 30 13.73 -2.60 16.30
C ALA A 30 13.22 -3.74 17.20
N GLN A 31 12.43 -3.39 18.22
CA GLN A 31 11.81 -4.36 19.12
C GLN A 31 10.85 -5.30 18.38
N CYS A 32 9.95 -4.76 17.56
CA CYS A 32 9.02 -5.56 16.77
C CYS A 32 9.73 -6.59 15.87
N ILE A 33 10.80 -6.16 15.19
CA ILE A 33 11.60 -7.02 14.30
C ILE A 33 12.28 -8.13 15.10
N LYS A 34 12.88 -7.80 16.26
CA LYS A 34 13.52 -8.79 17.13
C LYS A 34 12.54 -9.81 17.68
N GLU A 35 11.35 -9.38 18.11
CA GLU A 35 10.29 -10.27 18.60
C GLU A 35 9.77 -11.18 17.49
N THR A 36 9.50 -10.62 16.31
CA THR A 36 9.08 -11.39 15.13
C THR A 36 10.13 -12.43 14.77
N ALA A 37 11.41 -12.04 14.74
CA ALA A 37 12.51 -12.95 14.45
C ALA A 37 12.61 -14.08 15.47
N ALA A 38 12.50 -13.76 16.77
CA ALA A 38 12.54 -14.75 17.84
C ALA A 38 11.36 -15.74 17.74
N GLU A 39 10.14 -15.26 17.48
CA GLU A 39 8.95 -16.08 17.31
C GLU A 39 9.09 -17.05 16.11
N LYS A 40 9.60 -16.53 14.98
CA LYS A 40 9.76 -17.31 13.74
C LYS A 40 11.06 -18.10 13.65
N GLN A 41 11.95 -17.96 14.64
CA GLN A 41 13.31 -18.49 14.61
C GLN A 41 14.08 -18.04 13.36
N TRP A 42 13.89 -16.78 12.97
CA TRP A 42 14.64 -16.14 11.89
C TRP A 42 15.92 -15.50 12.43
N HIS A 43 16.98 -15.59 11.64
CA HIS A 43 18.30 -15.07 11.98
C HIS A 43 18.78 -14.02 10.98
N THR A 44 18.14 -13.92 9.81
CA THR A 44 18.57 -13.08 8.69
C THR A 44 17.38 -12.29 8.13
N ILE A 45 17.64 -11.10 7.59
CA ILE A 45 16.57 -10.25 7.03
C ILE A 45 15.89 -10.87 5.81
N GLU A 46 16.60 -11.73 5.07
CA GLU A 46 16.07 -12.39 3.89
C GLU A 46 14.95 -13.38 4.23
N GLN A 47 14.83 -13.81 5.49
CA GLN A 47 13.77 -14.70 5.95
C GLN A 47 12.44 -13.96 6.18
N PHE A 48 12.45 -12.64 6.31
CA PHE A 48 11.25 -11.85 6.55
C PHE A 48 10.38 -11.78 5.29
N THR A 49 9.25 -12.49 5.35
CA THR A 49 8.20 -12.45 4.33
C THR A 49 6.92 -11.76 4.82
N ASP A 50 6.72 -11.67 6.14
CA ASP A 50 5.62 -10.97 6.81
C ASP A 50 6.18 -10.20 8.01
N LEU A 51 5.72 -8.97 8.22
CA LEU A 51 6.03 -8.15 9.39
C LEU A 51 4.80 -7.35 9.83
N LYS A 52 4.47 -7.44 11.13
CA LYS A 52 3.32 -6.78 11.74
C LYS A 52 3.73 -6.05 13.01
N CYS A 53 3.82 -4.73 12.93
CA CYS A 53 4.20 -3.87 14.06
C CYS A 53 3.07 -2.87 14.32
N HIS A 54 1.99 -3.30 15.00
CA HIS A 54 0.80 -2.48 15.18
C HIS A 54 0.81 -1.72 16.51
N GLY A 55 0.41 -0.45 16.52
CA GLY A 55 0.15 0.22 17.80
C GLY A 55 1.39 0.50 18.64
N MET A 56 2.58 0.54 18.02
CA MET A 56 3.85 0.61 18.75
C MET A 56 4.43 2.03 18.81
N ALA A 57 3.66 3.02 18.36
CA ALA A 57 4.08 4.41 18.27
C ALA A 57 5.32 4.64 17.39
N ILE A 58 5.52 3.79 16.37
CA ILE A 58 6.63 3.89 15.41
C ILE A 58 6.50 5.19 14.62
N LYS A 59 7.61 5.92 14.50
CA LYS A 59 7.72 7.18 13.74
C LYS A 59 8.66 7.06 12.55
N HIS A 60 9.67 6.19 12.64
CA HIS A 60 10.69 6.00 11.61
C HIS A 60 10.78 4.51 11.24
N ALA A 61 10.84 4.23 9.95
CA ALA A 61 10.87 2.85 9.43
C ALA A 61 11.63 2.72 8.10
N GLN A 62 12.55 3.63 7.84
CA GLN A 62 13.33 3.69 6.60
C GLN A 62 14.22 2.45 6.43
N GLU A 63 14.64 1.82 7.54
CA GLU A 63 15.43 0.59 7.52
C GLU A 63 14.68 -0.61 6.93
N LEU A 64 13.34 -0.54 6.83
CA LEU A 64 12.55 -1.57 6.17
C LEU A 64 12.91 -1.74 4.70
N ALA A 65 13.53 -0.75 4.05
CA ALA A 65 14.04 -0.86 2.69
C ALA A 65 15.06 -2.02 2.50
N GLN A 66 15.64 -2.54 3.58
CA GLN A 66 16.57 -3.68 3.52
C GLN A 66 15.84 -5.05 3.49
N PHE A 67 14.56 -5.09 3.85
CA PHE A 67 13.77 -6.32 3.97
C PHE A 67 13.10 -6.68 2.64
N VAL A 68 13.91 -6.83 1.59
CA VAL A 68 13.49 -6.97 0.18
C VAL A 68 12.65 -8.23 -0.13
N ASN A 69 12.53 -9.15 0.82
CA ASN A 69 11.73 -10.36 0.70
C ASN A 69 10.32 -10.25 1.30
N LEU A 70 9.96 -9.10 1.90
CA LEU A 70 8.63 -8.86 2.43
C LEU A 70 7.57 -8.99 1.35
N GLN A 71 6.54 -9.77 1.68
CA GLN A 71 5.32 -9.96 0.89
C GLN A 71 4.11 -9.33 1.61
N SER A 72 4.14 -9.28 2.93
CA SER A 72 3.10 -8.66 3.75
C SER A 72 3.74 -7.70 4.75
N LEU A 73 3.32 -6.43 4.74
CA LEU A 73 3.76 -5.42 5.68
C LEU A 73 2.56 -4.72 6.30
N SER A 74 2.48 -4.71 7.63
CA SER A 74 1.46 -3.97 8.36
C SER A 74 2.08 -3.16 9.49
N LEU A 75 2.00 -1.84 9.34
CA LEU A 75 2.39 -0.82 10.32
C LEU A 75 1.15 -0.03 10.78
N TYR A 76 0.02 -0.71 10.86
CA TYR A 76 -1.25 -0.14 11.30
C TYR A 76 -1.15 0.53 12.67
N ASN A 77 -1.80 1.67 12.83
CA ASN A 77 -1.89 2.39 14.11
C ASN A 77 -0.52 2.82 14.64
N ASN A 78 0.24 3.57 13.86
CA ASN A 78 1.51 4.16 14.26
C ASN A 78 1.50 5.67 14.01
N GLN A 79 2.67 6.30 13.98
CA GLN A 79 2.84 7.75 13.85
C GLN A 79 3.72 8.11 12.65
N LEU A 80 3.71 7.27 11.60
CA LEU A 80 4.50 7.47 10.38
C LEU A 80 4.02 8.70 9.62
N THR A 81 4.97 9.55 9.21
CA THR A 81 4.73 10.70 8.30
C THR A 81 5.16 10.41 6.87
N ASP A 82 6.10 9.48 6.70
CA ASP A 82 6.62 8.97 5.43
C ASP A 82 7.07 7.51 5.58
N LEU A 83 7.27 6.83 4.45
CA LEU A 83 7.88 5.51 4.37
C LEU A 83 8.43 5.29 2.95
N ASP A 84 9.67 4.84 2.86
CA ASP A 84 10.26 4.38 1.59
C ASP A 84 9.93 2.90 1.37
N LEU A 85 9.26 2.61 0.24
CA LEU A 85 8.83 1.29 -0.19
C LEU A 85 9.47 0.86 -1.50
N THR A 86 10.43 1.64 -2.03
CA THR A 86 10.95 1.48 -3.39
C THR A 86 11.59 0.10 -3.62
N SER A 87 12.25 -0.46 -2.61
CA SER A 87 12.88 -1.79 -2.69
C SER A 87 11.93 -2.97 -2.41
N LEU A 88 10.73 -2.70 -1.89
CA LEU A 88 9.78 -3.73 -1.41
C LEU A 88 8.86 -4.26 -2.52
N SER A 89 9.43 -4.48 -3.71
CA SER A 89 8.74 -4.92 -4.94
C SER A 89 8.00 -6.27 -4.85
N LYS A 90 8.18 -7.03 -3.77
CA LYS A 90 7.50 -8.32 -3.52
C LYS A 90 6.23 -8.21 -2.69
N LEU A 91 5.88 -7.01 -2.19
CA LEU A 91 4.67 -6.81 -1.41
C LEU A 91 3.40 -7.16 -2.21
N THR A 92 2.56 -8.00 -1.62
CA THR A 92 1.19 -8.29 -2.04
C THR A 92 0.17 -7.68 -1.09
N LEU A 93 0.54 -7.42 0.18
CA LEU A 93 -0.29 -6.72 1.15
C LEU A 93 0.48 -5.58 1.82
N LEU A 94 -0.10 -4.38 1.79
CA LEU A 94 0.40 -3.21 2.49
C LEU A 94 -0.71 -2.58 3.35
N ASN A 95 -0.46 -2.48 4.64
CA ASN A 95 -1.34 -1.80 5.59
C ASN A 95 -0.59 -0.73 6.38
N LEU A 96 -0.84 0.53 6.03
CA LEU A 96 -0.34 1.71 6.73
C LEU A 96 -1.49 2.54 7.31
N ALA A 97 -2.65 1.93 7.51
CA ALA A 97 -3.81 2.64 8.02
C ALA A 97 -3.60 3.16 9.45
N ASN A 98 -4.29 4.26 9.78
CA ASN A 98 -4.16 4.98 11.04
C ASN A 98 -2.71 5.42 11.32
N ASN A 99 -2.18 6.24 10.41
CA ASN A 99 -0.88 6.91 10.53
C ASN A 99 -1.06 8.41 10.22
N GLN A 100 0.02 9.12 9.98
CA GLN A 100 0.03 10.57 9.71
C GLN A 100 0.60 10.89 8.33
N LEU A 101 0.55 9.93 7.39
CA LEU A 101 1.14 10.06 6.06
C LEU A 101 0.49 11.21 5.29
N THR A 102 1.30 12.12 4.75
CA THR A 102 0.86 13.20 3.86
C THR A 102 1.16 12.90 2.39
N GLN A 103 2.12 12.00 2.14
CA GLN A 103 2.52 11.53 0.82
C GLN A 103 2.98 10.07 0.91
N LEU A 104 2.90 9.34 -0.20
CA LEU A 104 3.41 7.98 -0.29
C LEU A 104 3.76 7.66 -1.76
N GLN A 105 4.88 6.98 -1.98
CA GLN A 105 5.27 6.48 -3.30
C GLN A 105 5.15 4.96 -3.33
N ILE A 106 4.33 4.44 -4.25
CA ILE A 106 4.05 3.00 -4.35
C ILE A 106 4.16 2.43 -5.77
N HIS A 107 4.67 3.20 -6.74
CA HIS A 107 4.78 2.78 -8.13
C HIS A 107 5.65 1.52 -8.35
N SER A 108 6.52 1.17 -7.41
CA SER A 108 7.35 -0.05 -7.45
C SER A 108 6.60 -1.33 -7.05
N LEU A 109 5.37 -1.20 -6.52
CA LEU A 109 4.63 -2.31 -5.90
C LEU A 109 3.71 -3.03 -6.89
N ALA A 110 4.22 -3.41 -8.06
CA ALA A 110 3.41 -4.00 -9.15
C ALA A 110 2.71 -5.33 -8.79
N LYS A 111 3.12 -5.98 -7.69
CA LYS A 111 2.50 -7.21 -7.16
C LYS A 111 1.48 -6.96 -6.05
N LEU A 112 1.22 -5.70 -5.70
CA LEU A 112 0.35 -5.36 -4.60
C LEU A 112 -1.10 -5.72 -4.93
N GLU A 113 -1.71 -6.56 -4.09
CA GLU A 113 -3.08 -7.07 -4.24
C GLU A 113 -4.05 -6.34 -3.31
N LYS A 114 -3.58 -5.97 -2.10
CA LYS A 114 -4.36 -5.30 -1.06
C LYS A 114 -3.62 -4.08 -0.50
N LEU A 115 -4.29 -2.93 -0.54
CA LEU A 115 -3.77 -1.66 -0.03
C LEU A 115 -4.73 -1.03 0.98
N TYR A 116 -4.25 -0.83 2.21
CA TYR A 116 -4.98 -0.15 3.27
C TYR A 116 -4.22 1.10 3.74
N LEU A 117 -4.79 2.28 3.45
CA LEU A 117 -4.24 3.60 3.79
C LEU A 117 -5.24 4.49 4.54
N PHE A 118 -6.33 3.92 5.02
CA PHE A 118 -7.38 4.68 5.69
C PHE A 118 -6.90 5.38 6.95
N LYS A 119 -7.54 6.50 7.33
CA LYS A 119 -7.11 7.35 8.46
C LYS A 119 -5.65 7.80 8.31
N ASN A 120 -5.37 8.56 7.26
CA ASN A 120 -4.11 9.26 7.04
C ASN A 120 -4.42 10.72 6.61
N ASN A 121 -3.41 11.46 6.16
CA ASN A 121 -3.54 12.84 5.70
C ASN A 121 -3.21 12.99 4.20
N LEU A 122 -3.39 11.93 3.40
CA LEU A 122 -3.06 11.95 1.97
C LEU A 122 -3.99 12.90 1.21
N THR A 123 -3.41 13.75 0.36
CA THR A 123 -4.17 14.65 -0.53
C THR A 123 -4.22 14.16 -1.97
N THR A 124 -3.31 13.25 -2.34
CA THR A 124 -3.25 12.58 -3.65
C THR A 124 -2.48 11.27 -3.49
N LEU A 125 -2.60 10.37 -4.46
CA LEU A 125 -1.79 9.16 -4.57
C LEU A 125 -1.72 8.73 -6.03
N ASP A 126 -0.51 8.57 -6.56
CA ASP A 126 -0.31 7.95 -7.87
C ASP A 126 -0.31 6.42 -7.71
N MET A 127 -1.25 5.77 -8.38
CA MET A 127 -1.43 4.32 -8.37
C MET A 127 -1.11 3.67 -9.72
N THR A 128 -0.41 4.40 -10.59
CA THR A 128 0.11 3.86 -11.84
C THR A 128 1.02 2.67 -11.57
N GLY A 129 0.82 1.58 -12.32
CA GLY A 129 1.63 0.36 -12.21
C GLY A 129 1.13 -0.66 -11.19
N LEU A 130 0.08 -0.37 -10.42
CA LEU A 130 -0.51 -1.30 -9.45
C LEU A 130 -1.55 -2.25 -10.08
N SER A 131 -1.21 -2.89 -11.19
CA SER A 131 -2.16 -3.67 -12.00
C SER A 131 -2.70 -4.94 -11.32
N ALA A 132 -2.05 -5.42 -10.24
CA ALA A 132 -2.51 -6.58 -9.47
C ALA A 132 -3.52 -6.22 -8.37
N LEU A 133 -3.78 -4.93 -8.14
CA LEU A 133 -4.52 -4.45 -6.98
C LEU A 133 -6.01 -4.74 -7.14
N HIS A 134 -6.55 -5.59 -6.28
CA HIS A 134 -7.97 -5.96 -6.31
C HIS A 134 -8.77 -5.38 -5.13
N THR A 135 -8.10 -4.79 -4.13
CA THR A 135 -8.76 -4.16 -2.98
C THR A 135 -8.01 -2.94 -2.48
N VAL A 136 -8.72 -1.81 -2.41
CA VAL A 136 -8.18 -0.52 -1.92
C VAL A 136 -9.09 0.06 -0.85
N ARG A 137 -8.49 0.45 0.28
CA ARG A 137 -9.18 1.20 1.36
C ARG A 137 -8.42 2.48 1.68
N MET A 138 -9.01 3.61 1.33
CA MET A 138 -8.44 4.94 1.49
C MET A 138 -9.39 5.92 2.18
N MET A 139 -10.45 5.43 2.81
CA MET A 139 -11.39 6.27 3.56
C MET A 139 -10.70 7.10 4.64
N GLN A 140 -11.29 8.25 4.99
CA GLN A 140 -10.78 9.14 6.04
C GLN A 140 -9.38 9.67 5.71
N ASN A 141 -9.25 10.28 4.54
CA ASN A 141 -8.07 11.01 4.08
C ASN A 141 -8.49 12.42 3.65
N LYS A 142 -7.67 13.12 2.85
CA LYS A 142 -7.94 14.46 2.32
C LYS A 142 -7.82 14.48 0.80
N LEU A 143 -8.12 13.35 0.14
CA LEU A 143 -7.98 13.20 -1.32
C LEU A 143 -8.96 14.12 -2.03
N THR A 144 -8.51 14.85 -3.06
CA THR A 144 -9.35 15.79 -3.80
C THR A 144 -9.69 15.34 -5.21
N LYS A 145 -8.72 14.72 -5.90
CA LYS A 145 -8.91 14.08 -7.19
C LYS A 145 -8.09 12.80 -7.24
N LEU A 146 -8.62 11.77 -7.88
CA LEU A 146 -7.93 10.50 -7.98
C LEU A 146 -8.25 9.83 -9.31
N ASP A 147 -7.22 9.30 -9.96
CA ASP A 147 -7.36 8.43 -11.12
C ASP A 147 -7.11 6.99 -10.68
N ILE A 148 -8.14 6.15 -10.80
CA ILE A 148 -8.04 4.72 -10.49
C ILE A 148 -8.22 3.85 -11.73
N SER A 149 -8.35 4.43 -12.93
CA SER A 149 -8.44 3.71 -14.20
C SER A 149 -7.27 2.75 -14.49
N PRO A 150 -6.04 2.94 -13.98
CA PRO A 150 -4.97 1.95 -14.16
C PRO A 150 -5.18 0.63 -13.40
N LEU A 151 -6.10 0.58 -12.42
CA LEU A 151 -6.32 -0.55 -11.53
C LEU A 151 -7.25 -1.60 -12.16
N THR A 152 -6.90 -2.14 -13.33
CA THR A 152 -7.83 -2.96 -14.14
C THR A 152 -8.35 -4.23 -13.45
N GLN A 153 -7.68 -4.70 -12.38
CA GLN A 153 -8.10 -5.85 -11.56
C GLN A 153 -8.86 -5.45 -10.28
N LEU A 154 -9.18 -4.16 -10.09
CA LEU A 154 -9.84 -3.65 -8.89
C LEU A 154 -11.25 -4.20 -8.79
N LYS A 155 -11.54 -4.87 -7.67
CA LYS A 155 -12.88 -5.39 -7.34
C LYS A 155 -13.60 -4.55 -6.30
N MET A 156 -12.86 -4.08 -5.31
CA MET A 156 -13.42 -3.34 -4.17
C MET A 156 -12.64 -2.07 -3.88
N GLY A 157 -13.31 -0.92 -4.00
CA GLY A 157 -12.77 0.39 -3.66
C GLY A 157 -13.55 1.04 -2.51
N TYR A 158 -12.86 1.51 -1.48
CA TYR A 158 -13.46 2.28 -0.39
C TYR A 158 -12.75 3.63 -0.26
N PHE A 159 -13.45 4.70 -0.64
CA PHE A 159 -12.95 6.06 -0.72
C PHE A 159 -13.80 7.06 0.08
N PHE A 160 -14.76 6.57 0.89
CA PHE A 160 -15.64 7.44 1.65
C PHE A 160 -14.91 8.35 2.64
N ASP A 161 -15.51 9.46 3.06
CA ASP A 161 -14.93 10.43 4.01
C ASP A 161 -13.59 10.97 3.49
N ASN A 162 -13.66 11.66 2.36
CA ASN A 162 -12.54 12.34 1.70
C ASN A 162 -13.03 13.72 1.20
N GLN A 163 -12.27 14.34 0.30
CA GLN A 163 -12.63 15.63 -0.33
C GLN A 163 -12.72 15.48 -1.86
N LEU A 164 -13.04 14.27 -2.34
CA LEU A 164 -13.04 13.95 -3.76
C LEU A 164 -14.11 14.75 -4.50
N THR A 165 -13.68 15.56 -5.46
CA THR A 165 -14.56 16.19 -6.45
C THR A 165 -14.60 15.39 -7.75
N ASP A 166 -13.65 14.47 -7.93
CA ASP A 166 -13.48 13.66 -9.14
C ASP A 166 -12.78 12.34 -8.82
N LEU A 167 -13.32 11.23 -9.35
CA LEU A 167 -12.73 9.89 -9.27
C LEU A 167 -12.97 9.16 -10.59
N GLN A 168 -11.88 8.94 -11.35
CA GLN A 168 -11.94 8.29 -12.66
C GLN A 168 -11.96 6.78 -12.53
N ILE A 169 -13.05 6.14 -12.99
CA ILE A 169 -13.28 4.69 -12.89
C ILE A 169 -13.39 3.99 -14.25
N THR A 170 -13.16 4.71 -15.36
CA THR A 170 -13.26 4.14 -16.70
C THR A 170 -12.28 2.99 -16.89
N GLY A 171 -12.74 1.87 -17.46
CA GLY A 171 -11.91 0.70 -17.73
C GLY A 171 -11.79 -0.31 -16.58
N LEU A 172 -12.45 -0.06 -15.44
CA LEU A 172 -12.51 -0.98 -14.31
C LEU A 172 -13.53 -2.10 -14.50
N ASN A 173 -13.26 -2.99 -15.45
CA ASN A 173 -14.20 -4.06 -15.85
C ASN A 173 -14.45 -5.12 -14.76
N GLU A 174 -13.55 -5.21 -13.77
CA GLU A 174 -13.65 -6.17 -12.64
C GLU A 174 -14.27 -5.54 -11.38
N LEU A 175 -14.70 -4.28 -11.43
CA LEU A 175 -15.22 -3.57 -10.26
C LEU A 175 -16.56 -4.15 -9.84
N GLU A 176 -16.64 -4.59 -8.59
CA GLU A 176 -17.85 -5.18 -8.01
C GLU A 176 -18.48 -4.24 -6.98
N PHE A 177 -17.64 -3.47 -6.26
CA PHE A 177 -18.07 -2.57 -5.20
C PHE A 177 -17.24 -1.29 -5.12
N LEU A 178 -17.91 -0.15 -4.98
CA LEU A 178 -17.29 1.15 -4.77
C LEU A 178 -18.05 1.95 -3.71
N ASP A 179 -17.36 2.46 -2.69
CA ASP A 179 -17.94 3.36 -1.69
C ASP A 179 -17.26 4.73 -1.75
N VAL A 180 -17.99 5.74 -2.19
CA VAL A 180 -17.54 7.12 -2.37
C VAL A 180 -18.36 8.12 -1.55
N ARG A 181 -19.19 7.64 -0.62
CA ARG A 181 -19.96 8.49 0.31
C ARG A 181 -19.08 9.52 1.03
N GLN A 182 -19.66 10.58 1.55
CA GLN A 182 -18.97 11.64 2.25
C GLN A 182 -17.83 12.24 1.42
N ASN A 183 -18.15 12.61 0.17
CA ASN A 183 -17.27 13.34 -0.74
C ASN A 183 -18.07 14.43 -1.47
N PRO A 184 -17.46 15.58 -1.80
CA PRO A 184 -18.12 16.69 -2.51
C PRO A 184 -18.10 16.49 -4.04
N MET A 185 -18.53 15.31 -4.53
CA MET A 185 -18.69 15.04 -5.96
C MET A 185 -19.97 15.70 -6.50
N SER A 186 -20.01 16.02 -7.80
CA SER A 186 -21.19 16.64 -8.41
C SER A 186 -22.28 15.62 -8.73
N ASP A 187 -23.53 16.09 -8.84
CA ASP A 187 -24.70 15.29 -9.22
C ASP A 187 -24.46 14.55 -10.56
N GLU A 188 -23.82 15.20 -11.53
CA GLU A 188 -23.52 14.56 -12.82
C GLU A 188 -22.55 13.37 -12.68
N LEU A 189 -21.65 13.41 -11.70
CA LEU A 189 -20.74 12.31 -11.43
C LEU A 189 -21.45 11.15 -10.71
N TYR A 190 -22.40 11.45 -9.82
CA TYR A 190 -23.27 10.44 -9.21
C TYR A 190 -24.18 9.77 -10.25
N ASP A 191 -24.82 10.55 -11.14
CA ASP A 191 -25.60 10.02 -12.25
C ASP A 191 -24.78 9.11 -13.17
N PHE A 192 -23.50 9.45 -13.40
CA PHE A 192 -22.57 8.60 -14.13
C PHE A 192 -22.30 7.27 -13.40
N TYR A 193 -22.17 7.29 -12.07
CA TYR A 193 -21.98 6.08 -11.27
C TYR A 193 -23.20 5.18 -11.26
N ASP A 194 -24.42 5.73 -11.21
CA ASP A 194 -25.66 4.95 -11.28
C ASP A 194 -25.82 4.17 -12.61
N GLN A 195 -25.12 4.60 -13.67
CA GLN A 195 -25.11 3.94 -14.96
C GLN A 195 -24.13 2.75 -15.04
N GLN A 196 -23.32 2.49 -14.01
CA GLN A 196 -22.34 1.40 -14.01
C GLN A 196 -23.01 0.05 -13.70
N ALA A 197 -23.52 -0.60 -14.76
CA ALA A 197 -24.22 -1.87 -14.65
C ALA A 197 -23.34 -2.96 -13.98
N GLY A 198 -23.90 -3.63 -12.96
CA GLY A 198 -23.24 -4.75 -12.27
C GLY A 198 -22.30 -4.34 -11.14
N VAL A 199 -22.13 -3.04 -10.90
CA VAL A 199 -21.31 -2.52 -9.79
C VAL A 199 -22.23 -2.02 -8.68
N VAL A 200 -21.94 -2.39 -7.43
CA VAL A 200 -22.61 -1.79 -6.28
C VAL A 200 -21.85 -0.53 -5.90
N ILE A 201 -22.42 0.65 -6.20
CA ILE A 201 -21.82 1.93 -5.85
C ILE A 201 -22.62 2.59 -4.72
N SER A 202 -21.94 2.91 -3.62
CA SER A 202 -22.48 3.72 -2.53
C SER A 202 -21.98 5.15 -2.66
N HIS A 203 -22.88 6.09 -2.89
CA HIS A 203 -22.61 7.52 -2.91
C HIS A 203 -23.67 8.28 -2.11
N ASP A 204 -23.44 9.57 -1.84
CA ASP A 204 -24.36 10.36 -1.02
C ASP A 204 -25.62 10.79 -1.78
N GLY A 205 -25.61 10.74 -3.12
CA GLY A 205 -26.77 11.05 -3.96
C GLY A 205 -27.23 12.50 -3.80
N ASN A 206 -28.29 12.89 -4.51
CA ASN A 206 -28.81 14.24 -4.41
C ASN A 206 -29.54 14.44 -3.08
N ALA A 207 -29.49 15.67 -2.56
CA ALA A 207 -30.19 16.06 -1.32
C ALA A 207 -31.72 15.77 -1.34
N ASP A 208 -32.28 15.45 -2.51
CA ASP A 208 -33.68 15.05 -2.68
C ASP A 208 -33.98 13.58 -2.38
N ASP A 209 -32.96 12.71 -2.31
CA ASP A 209 -33.12 11.28 -2.00
C ASP A 209 -33.22 10.97 -0.49
N TRP A 210 -33.18 12.02 0.34
CA TRP A 210 -33.29 11.93 1.81
C TRP A 210 -34.68 12.37 2.34
N LYS A 211 -35.72 12.40 1.49
CA LYS A 211 -37.10 12.73 1.88
C LYS A 211 -38.00 11.51 1.99
#